data_AF-A0A820ULY7-F1
#
_entry.id   AF-A0A820ULY7-F1
#
_cell.length_a   1.000
_cell.length_b   1.000
_cell.length_c   1.000
_cell.angle_alpha   90.00
_cell.angle_beta   90.00
_cell.angle_gamma   90.00
#
_symmetry.space_group_name_H-M   'P 1'
#
loop_
_entity.id
_entity.type
_entity.pdbx_description
1 polymer ?
#
loop_
_entity_poly.entity_id
_entity_poly.type
_entity_poly.pdbx_seq_one_letter_code
_entity_poly.pdbx_strand_id
1 'polypeptide(L)'
;MVHYLMKNYSNVVSYYQKSLNIQQIPSQVIDPEVVANCNNIAKTFERLNPCQEAVEYAQQAVNMTHLLFRCDHSEVKENQEYLDKLRQKL
;
A
#
# COMPACT_ATOMS: atom_id res chain seq x y z
N MET A 1 -15.31 -12.73 8.85
CA MET A 1 -14.61 -11.54 8.32
C MET A 1 -13.09 -11.60 8.50
N VAL A 2 -12.56 -12.20 9.59
CA VAL A 2 -11.11 -12.33 9.86
C VAL A 2 -10.34 -13.13 8.79
N HIS A 3 -10.93 -14.18 8.20
CA HIS A 3 -10.27 -14.97 7.16
C HIS A 3 -9.97 -14.21 5.87
N TYR A 4 -10.81 -13.24 5.49
CA TYR A 4 -10.60 -12.45 4.27
C TYR A 4 -9.40 -11.51 4.44
N LEU A 5 -9.31 -10.88 5.63
CA LEU A 5 -8.16 -10.06 6.00
C LEU A 5 -6.89 -10.91 6.01
N MET A 6 -6.84 -12.03 6.73
CA MET A 6 -5.62 -12.86 6.79
C MET A 6 -5.15 -13.36 5.42
N LYS A 7 -6.08 -13.73 4.52
CA LYS A 7 -5.73 -14.17 3.17
C LYS A 7 -5.15 -13.03 2.33
N ASN A 8 -5.72 -11.83 2.45
CA ASN A 8 -5.22 -10.63 1.78
C ASN A 8 -3.90 -10.15 2.37
N TYR A 9 -3.71 -10.26 3.68
CA TYR A 9 -2.45 -9.99 4.36
C TYR A 9 -1.34 -10.91 3.86
N SER A 10 -1.56 -12.21 3.74
CA SER A 10 -0.55 -13.13 3.21
C SER A 10 -0.19 -12.85 1.75
N ASN A 11 -1.19 -12.49 0.93
CA ASN A 11 -0.94 -12.07 -0.44
C ASN A 11 -0.13 -10.77 -0.49
N VAL A 12 -0.51 -9.78 0.30
CA VAL A 12 0.19 -8.50 0.38
C VAL A 12 1.59 -8.65 0.93
N VAL A 13 1.84 -9.48 1.94
CA VAL A 13 3.19 -9.74 2.46
C VAL A 13 4.04 -10.52 1.44
N SER A 14 3.45 -11.45 0.70
CA SER A 14 4.15 -12.15 -0.39
C SER A 14 4.50 -11.19 -1.53
N TYR A 15 3.56 -10.30 -1.89
CA TYR A 15 3.83 -9.22 -2.83
C TYR A 15 4.87 -8.27 -2.25
N TYR A 16 4.76 -7.83 -1.00
CA TYR A 16 5.72 -6.99 -0.27
C TYR A 16 7.15 -7.53 -0.37
N GLN A 17 7.33 -8.84 -0.15
CA GLN A 17 8.63 -9.49 -0.31
C GLN A 17 9.11 -9.49 -1.77
N LYS A 18 8.22 -9.70 -2.74
CA LYS A 18 8.55 -9.57 -4.17
C LYS A 18 8.76 -8.12 -4.61
N SER A 19 8.16 -7.18 -3.90
CA SER A 19 8.03 -5.75 -4.21
C SER A 19 9.10 -4.92 -3.49
N LEU A 20 10.04 -5.53 -2.76
CA LEU A 20 11.29 -4.88 -2.40
C LEU A 20 12.05 -4.36 -3.65
N ASN A 21 11.72 -4.88 -4.85
CA ASN A 21 12.08 -4.31 -6.15
C ASN A 21 10.86 -3.78 -6.93
N ILE A 22 9.92 -3.04 -6.29
CA ILE A 22 8.72 -2.45 -6.93
C ILE A 22 9.05 -1.73 -8.24
N GLN A 23 10.18 -1.03 -8.30
CA GLN A 23 10.62 -0.28 -9.48
C GLN A 23 10.90 -1.18 -10.70
N GLN A 24 11.01 -2.49 -10.54
CA GLN A 24 11.24 -3.46 -11.61
C GLN A 24 9.96 -4.20 -12.02
N ILE A 25 8.82 -3.97 -11.35
CA ILE A 25 7.57 -4.66 -11.66
C ILE A 25 6.85 -3.89 -12.78
N PRO A 26 6.55 -4.52 -13.93
CA PRO A 26 5.76 -3.89 -14.98
C PRO A 26 4.36 -3.59 -14.45
N SER A 27 3.84 -2.40 -14.77
CA SER A 27 2.49 -1.97 -14.35
C SER A 27 1.38 -2.93 -14.78
N GLN A 28 1.58 -3.65 -15.88
CA GLN A 28 0.66 -4.68 -16.42
C GLN A 28 0.52 -5.91 -15.50
N VAL A 29 1.44 -6.10 -14.56
CA VAL A 29 1.45 -7.22 -13.60
C VAL A 29 0.89 -6.79 -12.24
N ILE A 30 0.71 -5.49 -12.02
CA ILE A 30 0.19 -4.96 -10.76
C ILE A 30 -1.32 -4.93 -10.83
N ASP A 31 -1.95 -5.72 -9.98
CA ASP A 31 -3.39 -5.78 -9.86
C ASP A 31 -3.90 -4.57 -9.03
N PRO A 32 -4.86 -3.77 -9.54
CA PRO A 32 -5.49 -2.70 -8.77
C PRO A 32 -6.03 -3.15 -7.41
N GLU A 33 -6.49 -4.41 -7.29
CA GLU A 33 -6.98 -4.97 -6.02
C GLU A 33 -5.84 -5.08 -4.98
N VAL A 34 -4.61 -5.33 -5.42
CA VAL A 34 -3.43 -5.38 -4.54
C VAL A 34 -3.11 -3.98 -4.00
N VAL A 35 -3.24 -2.94 -4.83
CA VAL A 35 -3.05 -1.53 -4.39
C VAL A 35 -4.09 -1.13 -3.35
N ALA A 36 -5.37 -1.42 -3.62
CA ALA A 36 -6.45 -1.14 -2.67
C ALA A 36 -6.25 -1.90 -1.34
N ASN A 37 -5.78 -3.15 -1.41
CA ASN A 37 -5.48 -3.95 -0.22
C ASN A 37 -4.32 -3.37 0.60
N CYS A 38 -3.23 -2.90 -0.02
CA CYS A 38 -2.13 -2.24 0.71
C CYS A 38 -2.58 -0.97 1.42
N ASN A 39 -3.45 -0.16 0.80
CA ASN A 39 -4.05 0.99 1.47
C ASN A 39 -4.89 0.61 2.68
N ASN A 40 -5.71 -0.43 2.54
CA ASN A 40 -6.56 -0.91 3.64
C ASN A 40 -5.72 -1.47 4.80
N ILE A 41 -4.61 -2.14 4.50
CA ILE A 41 -3.67 -2.61 5.51
C ILE A 41 -3.02 -1.43 6.22
N ALA A 42 -2.53 -0.43 5.49
CA ALA A 42 -1.95 0.77 6.10
C ALA A 42 -2.96 1.51 7.00
N LYS A 43 -4.24 1.59 6.61
CA LYS A 43 -5.34 2.12 7.44
C LYS A 43 -5.64 1.27 8.66
N THR A 44 -5.53 -0.05 8.53
CA THR A 44 -5.75 -0.98 9.64
C THR A 44 -4.60 -0.87 10.65
N PHE A 45 -3.36 -0.78 10.19
CA PHE A 45 -2.20 -0.56 11.05
C PHE A 45 -2.25 0.82 11.73
N GLU A 46 -2.61 1.90 11.02
CA GLU A 46 -2.81 3.22 11.65
C GLU A 46 -3.75 3.14 12.85
N ARG A 47 -4.87 2.39 12.71
CA ARG A 47 -5.86 2.21 13.77
C ARG A 47 -5.36 1.34 14.93
N LEU A 48 -4.48 0.38 14.64
CA LEU A 48 -3.94 -0.52 15.65
C LEU A 48 -2.82 0.13 16.45
N ASN A 49 -1.90 0.82 15.78
CA ASN A 49 -0.87 1.68 16.36
C ASN A 49 -0.16 2.43 15.21
N PRO A 50 -0.02 3.77 15.24
CA PRO A 50 0.81 4.50 14.27
C PRO A 50 2.29 4.16 14.48
N CYS A 51 2.71 3.00 13.98
CA CYS A 51 4.08 2.49 14.00
C CYS A 51 4.74 2.68 12.64
N GLN A 52 6.08 2.57 12.62
CA GLN A 52 6.89 2.58 11.40
C GLN A 52 6.34 1.67 10.29
N GLU A 53 5.78 0.50 10.66
CA GLU A 53 5.16 -0.46 9.74
C GLU A 53 3.99 0.14 8.94
N ALA A 54 3.15 0.98 9.55
CA ALA A 54 2.04 1.62 8.84
C ALA A 54 2.54 2.55 7.73
N VAL A 55 3.64 3.25 7.99
CA VAL A 55 4.30 4.14 7.01
C VAL A 55 4.94 3.33 5.89
N GLU A 56 5.56 2.19 6.19
CA GLU A 56 6.14 1.30 5.17
C GLU A 56 5.05 0.77 4.21
N TYR A 57 3.92 0.30 4.75
CA TYR A 57 2.81 -0.17 3.92
C TYR A 57 2.17 0.95 3.09
N ALA A 58 1.98 2.14 3.66
CA ALA A 58 1.46 3.29 2.93
C ALA A 58 2.40 3.74 1.80
N GLN A 59 3.71 3.76 2.05
CA GLN A 59 4.71 4.13 1.05
C GLN A 59 4.73 3.16 -0.12
N GLN A 60 4.56 1.86 0.14
CA GLN A 60 4.46 0.88 -0.93
C GLN A 60 3.17 1.01 -1.73
N ALA A 61 2.04 1.26 -1.07
CA ALA A 61 0.78 1.51 -1.77
C ALA A 61 0.93 2.69 -2.75
N VAL A 62 1.56 3.79 -2.32
CA VAL A 62 1.90 4.94 -3.17
C VAL A 62 2.76 4.51 -4.37
N ASN A 63 3.84 3.77 -4.13
CA ASN A 63 4.76 3.35 -5.20
C ASN A 63 4.08 2.45 -6.24
N MET A 64 3.22 1.51 -5.80
CA MET A 64 2.46 0.66 -6.71
C MET A 64 1.37 1.45 -7.45
N THR A 65 0.72 2.40 -6.79
CA THR A 65 -0.26 3.30 -7.42
C THR A 65 0.40 4.14 -8.52
N HIS A 66 1.64 4.62 -8.30
CA HIS A 66 2.43 5.33 -9.30
C HIS A 66 2.82 4.50 -10.51
N LEU A 67 2.95 3.18 -10.36
CA LEU A 67 3.23 2.28 -11.47
C LEU A 67 1.95 1.97 -12.26
N LEU A 68 0.82 1.75 -11.57
CA LEU A 68 -0.47 1.42 -12.17
C LEU A 68 -1.12 2.62 -12.87
N PHE A 69 -1.07 3.79 -12.22
CA PHE A 69 -1.72 5.00 -12.67
C PHE A 69 -0.66 6.07 -12.95
N ARG A 70 -0.84 6.85 -14.03
CA ARG A 70 -0.02 8.04 -14.25
C ARG A 70 -0.16 8.97 -13.02
N CYS A 71 0.91 9.70 -12.69
CA CYS A 71 1.02 10.52 -11.48
C CYS A 71 -0.13 11.54 -11.24
N ASP A 72 -0.96 11.80 -12.26
CA ASP A 72 -2.13 12.69 -12.18
C ASP A 72 -3.43 12.02 -11.69
N HIS A 73 -3.45 10.71 -11.46
CA HIS A 73 -4.66 10.02 -10.99
C HIS A 73 -4.98 10.35 -9.53
N SER A 74 -6.25 10.59 -9.22
CA SER A 74 -6.71 11.01 -7.89
C SER A 74 -6.26 10.05 -6.77
N GLU A 75 -6.24 8.73 -7.03
CA GLU A 75 -5.75 7.73 -6.07
C GLU A 75 -4.27 7.93 -5.70
N VAL A 76 -3.42 8.39 -6.63
CA VAL A 76 -1.99 8.65 -6.32
C VAL A 76 -1.89 9.77 -5.29
N LYS A 77 -2.64 10.85 -5.50
CA LYS A 77 -2.67 12.02 -4.60
C LYS A 77 -3.23 11.65 -3.24
N GLU A 78 -4.34 10.91 -3.20
CA GLU A 78 -4.96 10.46 -1.95
C GLU A 78 -4.03 9.56 -1.13
N ASN A 79 -3.32 8.63 -1.78
CA ASN A 79 -2.38 7.74 -1.11
C ASN A 79 -1.15 8.50 -0.60
N GLN A 80 -0.67 9.49 -1.36
CA GLN A 80 0.44 10.36 -0.97
C GLN A 80 0.06 11.23 0.24
N GLU A 81 -1.10 11.88 0.21
CA GLU A 81 -1.61 12.66 1.33
C GLU A 81 -1.81 11.79 2.58
N TYR A 82 -2.26 10.55 2.41
CA TYR A 82 -2.42 9.61 3.52
C TYR A 82 -1.07 9.24 4.14
N LEU A 83 -0.06 8.93 3.32
CA LEU A 83 1.30 8.67 3.78
C LEU A 83 1.88 9.87 4.54
N ASP A 84 1.70 11.09 4.03
CA ASP A 84 2.22 12.29 4.67
C ASP A 84 1.56 12.54 6.03
N LYS A 85 0.25 12.28 6.16
CA LYS A 85 -0.45 12.31 7.44
C LYS A 85 0.08 11.27 8.42
N LEU A 86 0.38 10.06 7.97
CA LEU A 86 0.96 9.02 8.83
C LEU A 86 2.34 9.42 9.34
N ARG A 87 3.18 10.02 8.48
CA ARG A 87 4.51 10.52 8.88
C ARG A 87 4.45 11.65 9.90
N GLN A 88 3.42 12.50 9.85
CA GLN A 88 3.24 13.58 10.83
C GLN A 88 2.71 13.09 12.18
N LYS A 89 2.14 11.88 12.25
CA LYS A 89 1.57 11.28 13.46
C LYS A 89 2.55 10.39 14.24
N LEU A 90 3.69 10.07 13.64
CA LEU A 90 4.81 9.33 14.25
C LEU A 90 5.76 10.28 14.96
#